data_AF-A0A1J0R7L6-F1
#
_entry.id   AF-A0A1J0R7L6-F1
#
_cell.length_a   1.000
_cell.length_b   1.000
_cell.length_c   1.000
_cell.angle_alpha   90.00
_cell.angle_beta   90.00
_cell.angle_gamma   90.00
#
_symmetry.space_group_name_H-M   'P 1'
#
loop_
_entity.id
_entity.type
_entity.pdbx_description
1 polymer ?
#
loop_
_entity_poly.entity_id
_entity_poly.type
_entity_poly.pdbx_seq_one_letter_code
_entity_poly.pdbx_strand_id
1 'polypeptide(L)'
;MSRTARALTTVIALAFVTVPKLTAHAAVTAGENAALFRDLCTIVSGAESTATIGSETTTLDPTVGAIQQLNLTFSDPAWKAVFNTKPGKENWQEEIPDAHKENAQWRALYPTWLAAAKADEQDTELKVLKAVGADKLKPHQKAYFGSEVAKVAAQVSKIAEKLQELKADERSTDAESAQKLLRTAAFGGPDKTRSGLKHTDMFTSGCAANQAVCCKDDAGTGKPPITVAGVIMCVCGHDGNLGTACINPATALAT
;
A
#
# COMPACT_ATOMS: atom_id res chain seq x y z
N MET A 1 -1.49 16.01 21.06
CA MET A 1 -2.55 15.39 20.24
C MET A 1 -2.78 16.27 19.02
N SER A 2 -2.34 15.81 17.85
CA SER A 2 -2.31 16.59 16.61
C SER A 2 -3.72 16.89 16.09
N ARG A 3 -3.92 18.12 15.59
CA ARG A 3 -5.18 18.63 15.01
C ARG A 3 -5.72 17.75 13.87
N THR A 4 -4.88 16.93 13.24
CA THR A 4 -5.25 15.99 12.17
C THR A 4 -6.13 14.82 12.65
N ALA A 5 -5.96 14.36 13.89
CA ALA A 5 -6.78 13.27 14.45
C ALA A 5 -8.25 13.68 14.66
N ARG A 6 -8.51 14.97 14.90
CA ARG A 6 -9.88 15.50 15.06
C ARG A 6 -10.62 15.63 13.74
N ALA A 7 -9.92 15.87 12.63
CA ALA A 7 -10.54 16.07 11.32
C ALA A 7 -11.04 14.73 10.71
N LEU A 8 -10.30 13.64 10.92
CA LEU A 8 -10.67 12.33 10.34
C LEU A 8 -11.93 11.72 10.99
N THR A 9 -12.14 11.96 12.30
CA THR A 9 -13.34 11.48 13.01
C THR A 9 -14.61 12.21 12.56
N THR A 10 -14.49 13.43 12.03
CA THR A 10 -15.66 14.23 11.62
C THR A 10 -16.19 13.82 10.24
N VAL A 11 -15.36 13.29 9.35
CA VAL A 11 -15.77 12.93 7.98
C VAL A 11 -16.55 11.60 7.95
N ILE A 12 -16.20 10.63 8.79
CA ILE A 12 -16.93 9.34 8.87
C ILE A 12 -18.34 9.54 9.48
N ALA A 13 -18.50 10.49 10.39
CA ALA A 13 -19.80 10.81 10.98
C ALA A 13 -20.75 11.53 10.00
N LEU A 14 -20.22 12.29 9.03
CA LEU A 14 -21.05 13.05 8.09
C LEU A 14 -21.67 12.21 6.96
N ALA A 15 -21.09 11.05 6.62
CA ALA A 15 -21.65 10.17 5.59
C ALA A 15 -22.91 9.41 6.05
N PHE A 16 -23.18 9.35 7.36
CA PHE A 16 -24.35 8.64 7.91
C PHE A 16 -25.59 9.54 8.13
N VAL A 17 -25.51 10.85 7.85
CA VAL A 17 -26.60 11.79 8.18
C VAL A 17 -27.70 11.85 7.10
N THR A 18 -27.50 11.23 5.94
CA THR A 18 -28.52 11.20 4.87
C THR A 18 -29.33 9.90 4.84
N VAL A 19 -29.60 9.28 5.99
CA VAL A 19 -30.63 8.24 6.06
C VAL A 19 -31.98 8.93 5.88
N PRO A 20 -32.76 8.61 4.83
CA PRO A 20 -34.10 9.14 4.70
C PRO A 20 -34.91 8.76 5.95
N LYS A 21 -35.60 9.73 6.54
CA LYS A 21 -36.45 9.49 7.72
C LYS A 21 -37.42 8.35 7.39
N LEU A 22 -37.25 7.19 8.05
CA LEU A 22 -38.17 6.07 7.92
C LEU A 22 -39.56 6.55 8.34
N THR A 23 -40.47 6.66 7.38
CA THR A 23 -41.90 6.81 7.65
C THR A 23 -42.40 5.48 8.18
N ALA A 24 -42.94 5.46 9.41
CA ALA A 24 -43.51 4.26 10.01
C ALA A 24 -44.80 3.85 9.26
N HIS A 25 -44.67 2.98 8.25
CA HIS A 25 -45.77 2.18 7.74
C HIS A 25 -45.94 0.93 8.63
N ALA A 26 -47.18 0.46 8.77
CA ALA A 26 -47.55 -0.59 9.73
C ALA A 26 -46.96 -1.99 9.42
N ALA A 27 -46.25 -2.16 8.29
CA ALA A 27 -45.41 -3.31 7.98
C ALA A 27 -44.38 -2.93 6.93
N VAL A 28 -43.16 -3.48 7.02
CA VAL A 28 -42.14 -3.37 5.96
C VAL A 28 -42.61 -4.17 4.74
N THR A 29 -42.66 -3.50 3.60
CA THR A 29 -43.11 -4.06 2.33
C THR A 29 -41.95 -4.59 1.48
N ALA A 30 -42.26 -5.37 0.45
CA ALA A 30 -41.25 -5.90 -0.46
C ALA A 30 -40.47 -4.76 -1.15
N GLY A 31 -39.14 -4.80 -1.07
CA GLY A 31 -38.23 -3.84 -1.65
C GLY A 31 -38.11 -2.51 -0.90
N GLU A 32 -38.81 -2.33 0.22
CA GLU A 32 -38.78 -1.07 0.99
C GLU A 32 -37.37 -0.71 1.48
N ASN A 33 -36.58 -1.72 1.86
CA ASN A 33 -35.19 -1.54 2.29
C ASN A 33 -34.19 -1.70 1.14
N ALA A 34 -34.62 -1.86 -0.11
CA ALA A 34 -33.71 -2.14 -1.22
C ALA A 34 -32.69 -1.02 -1.48
N ALA A 35 -33.07 0.24 -1.28
CA ALA A 35 -32.14 1.37 -1.40
C ALA A 35 -31.05 1.33 -0.31
N LEU A 36 -31.48 1.18 0.95
CA LEU A 36 -30.57 1.04 2.09
C LEU A 36 -29.65 -0.18 1.93
N PHE A 37 -30.19 -1.30 1.45
CA PHE A 37 -29.40 -2.51 1.19
C PHE A 37 -28.33 -2.29 0.12
N ARG A 38 -28.63 -1.58 -0.98
CA ARG A 38 -27.62 -1.24 -2.00
C ARG A 38 -26.49 -0.38 -1.43
N ASP A 39 -26.82 0.59 -0.58
CA ASP A 39 -25.82 1.46 0.06
C ASP A 39 -24.93 0.66 1.02
N LEU A 40 -25.54 -0.21 1.84
CA LEU A 40 -24.80 -1.12 2.73
C LEU A 40 -23.94 -2.12 1.96
N CYS A 41 -24.43 -2.65 0.83
CA CYS A 41 -23.66 -3.51 -0.07
C CYS A 41 -22.48 -2.77 -0.68
N THR A 42 -22.61 -1.49 -1.03
CA THR A 42 -21.50 -0.67 -1.56
C THR A 42 -20.38 -0.57 -0.53
N ILE A 43 -20.71 -0.40 0.75
CA ILE A 43 -19.73 -0.36 1.85
C ILE A 43 -19.05 -1.73 2.03
N VAL A 44 -19.81 -2.82 2.00
CA VAL A 44 -19.27 -4.20 2.07
C VAL A 44 -18.36 -4.49 0.88
N SER A 45 -18.75 -4.12 -0.34
CA SER A 45 -17.93 -4.27 -1.53
C SER A 45 -16.63 -3.45 -1.44
N GLY A 46 -16.68 -2.25 -0.88
CA GLY A 46 -15.47 -1.46 -0.59
C GLY A 46 -14.52 -2.15 0.40
N ALA A 47 -15.06 -2.80 1.44
CA ALA A 47 -14.28 -3.54 2.44
C ALA A 47 -13.66 -4.85 1.91
N GLU A 48 -14.22 -5.43 0.85
CA GLU A 48 -13.66 -6.61 0.17
C GLU A 48 -12.75 -6.26 -1.01
N SER A 49 -12.93 -5.08 -1.59
CA SER A 49 -12.09 -4.59 -2.69
C SER A 49 -10.66 -4.43 -2.22
N THR A 50 -9.71 -5.02 -2.93
CA THR A 50 -8.29 -4.72 -2.71
C THR A 50 -8.02 -3.33 -3.27
N ALA A 51 -7.73 -2.36 -2.40
CA ALA A 51 -7.09 -1.13 -2.85
C ALA A 51 -5.76 -1.50 -3.51
N THR A 52 -5.68 -1.40 -4.83
CA THR A 52 -4.41 -1.47 -5.54
C THR A 52 -3.62 -0.22 -5.20
N ILE A 53 -2.75 -0.35 -4.20
CA ILE A 53 -1.68 0.61 -3.98
C ILE A 53 -0.79 0.56 -5.22
N GLY A 54 -0.50 1.72 -5.80
CA GLY A 54 0.43 1.83 -6.92
C GLY A 54 1.73 1.07 -6.61
N SER A 55 2.20 0.31 -7.60
CA SER A 55 3.50 -0.38 -7.53
C SER A 55 4.48 0.26 -8.50
N GLU A 56 4.44 1.59 -8.64
CA GLU A 56 5.28 2.28 -9.62
C GLU A 56 6.76 2.33 -9.16
N THR A 57 7.04 2.02 -7.89
CA THR A 57 8.38 2.11 -7.28
C THR A 57 9.06 0.76 -7.00
N THR A 58 8.63 -0.35 -7.62
CA THR A 58 9.03 -1.70 -7.13
C THR A 58 10.49 -2.10 -7.34
N THR A 59 11.21 -1.48 -8.27
CA THR A 59 12.59 -1.88 -8.60
C THR A 59 13.37 -0.65 -9.02
N LEU A 60 14.56 -0.43 -8.45
CA LEU A 60 15.49 0.53 -9.05
C LEU A 60 15.67 0.12 -10.50
N ASP A 61 15.40 1.04 -11.43
CA ASP A 61 15.53 0.80 -12.86
C ASP A 61 16.93 0.22 -13.14
N PRO A 62 17.06 -0.88 -13.91
CA PRO A 62 18.37 -1.44 -14.30
C PRO A 62 19.31 -0.39 -14.92
N THR A 63 18.76 0.69 -15.49
CA THR A 63 19.47 1.86 -15.98
C THR A 63 20.30 2.56 -14.89
N VAL A 64 19.82 2.59 -13.63
CA VAL A 64 20.59 3.14 -12.50
C VAL A 64 21.87 2.34 -12.28
N GLY A 65 21.77 1.00 -12.30
CA GLY A 65 22.93 0.11 -12.18
C GLY A 65 23.94 0.33 -13.31
N ALA A 66 23.47 0.44 -14.55
CA ALA A 66 24.34 0.67 -15.71
C ALA A 66 25.08 2.03 -15.64
N ILE A 67 24.39 3.09 -15.19
CA ILE A 67 25.01 4.41 -15.03
C ILE A 67 26.06 4.40 -13.90
N GLN A 68 25.77 3.73 -12.78
CA GLN A 68 26.75 3.59 -11.69
C GLN A 68 27.94 2.73 -12.08
N GLN A 69 27.75 1.67 -12.87
CA GLN A 69 28.85 0.88 -13.44
C GLN A 69 29.72 1.75 -14.35
N LEU A 70 29.11 2.50 -15.27
CA LEU A 70 29.86 3.40 -16.16
C LEU A 70 30.66 4.44 -15.36
N ASN A 71 30.03 5.05 -14.34
CA ASN A 71 30.70 5.99 -13.44
C ASN A 71 31.88 5.35 -12.71
N LEU A 72 31.69 4.12 -12.21
CA LEU A 72 32.75 3.38 -11.55
C LEU A 72 33.90 3.09 -12.51
N THR A 73 33.62 2.70 -13.76
CA THR A 73 34.67 2.46 -14.76
C THR A 73 35.61 3.66 -14.95
N PHE A 74 35.07 4.88 -14.91
CA PHE A 74 35.84 6.14 -14.99
C PHE A 74 36.45 6.62 -13.66
N SER A 75 36.06 6.01 -12.54
CA SER A 75 36.53 6.41 -11.23
C SER A 75 37.99 6.00 -11.00
N ASP A 76 38.67 6.73 -10.12
CA ASP A 76 40.04 6.44 -9.77
C ASP A 76 40.18 5.10 -9.01
N PRO A 77 41.39 4.51 -9.00
CA PRO A 77 41.63 3.24 -8.31
C PRO A 77 41.37 3.29 -6.80
N ALA A 78 41.53 4.45 -6.15
CA ALA A 78 41.31 4.58 -4.72
C ALA A 78 39.83 4.45 -4.38
N TRP A 79 38.94 5.03 -5.21
CA TRP A 79 37.51 4.83 -5.11
C TRP A 79 37.11 3.37 -5.35
N LYS A 80 37.66 2.72 -6.39
CA LYS A 80 37.39 1.29 -6.64
C LYS A 80 37.82 0.39 -5.48
N ALA A 81 38.90 0.76 -4.79
CA ALA A 81 39.43 0.00 -3.65
C ALA A 81 38.47 -0.01 -2.44
N VAL A 82 37.57 0.97 -2.31
CA VAL A 82 36.54 1.02 -1.25
C VAL A 82 35.65 -0.23 -1.22
N PHE A 83 35.47 -0.89 -2.37
CA PHE A 83 34.58 -2.04 -2.51
C PHE A 83 35.29 -3.37 -2.27
N ASN A 84 36.57 -3.35 -1.89
CA ASN A 84 37.37 -4.53 -1.64
C ASN A 84 37.99 -4.49 -0.25
N THR A 85 37.87 -5.59 0.49
CA THR A 85 38.51 -5.77 1.81
C THR A 85 40.03 -5.88 1.72
N LYS A 86 40.55 -6.35 0.57
CA LYS A 86 41.97 -6.46 0.26
C LYS A 86 42.18 -6.52 -1.27
N PRO A 87 43.39 -6.26 -1.78
CA PRO A 87 43.68 -6.37 -3.20
C PRO A 87 43.45 -7.80 -3.75
N GLY A 88 42.96 -7.89 -4.99
CA GLY A 88 42.69 -9.15 -5.69
C GLY A 88 41.20 -9.34 -5.97
N LYS A 89 40.87 -10.34 -6.81
CA LYS A 89 39.49 -10.62 -7.23
C LYS A 89 38.65 -11.22 -6.10
N GLU A 90 37.34 -11.01 -6.18
CA GLU A 90 36.34 -11.59 -5.28
C GLU A 90 36.50 -11.22 -3.78
N ASN A 91 37.29 -10.21 -3.45
CA ASN A 91 37.50 -9.76 -2.08
C ASN A 91 36.49 -8.69 -1.64
N TRP A 92 35.22 -8.89 -1.96
CA TRP A 92 34.18 -7.87 -1.84
C TRP A 92 33.97 -7.41 -0.41
N GLN A 93 33.87 -6.09 -0.25
CA GLN A 93 33.40 -5.49 0.99
C GLN A 93 31.87 -5.44 0.94
N GLU A 94 31.21 -6.41 1.57
CA GLU A 94 29.74 -6.51 1.57
C GLU A 94 29.08 -5.50 2.52
N GLU A 95 29.83 -4.99 3.50
CA GLU A 95 29.36 -4.03 4.50
C GLU A 95 29.89 -2.62 4.23
N ILE A 96 29.05 -1.61 4.47
CA ILE A 96 29.44 -0.20 4.36
C ILE A 96 30.67 0.06 5.25
N PRO A 97 31.75 0.68 4.74
CA PRO A 97 32.90 1.04 5.57
C PRO A 97 32.48 1.83 6.81
N ASP A 98 33.10 1.52 7.96
CA ASP A 98 32.74 2.13 9.26
C ASP A 98 32.74 3.66 9.22
N ALA A 99 33.70 4.26 8.49
CA ALA A 99 33.80 5.71 8.29
C ALA A 99 32.57 6.35 7.63
N HIS A 100 31.72 5.55 6.98
CA HIS A 100 30.56 5.99 6.21
C HIS A 100 29.24 5.35 6.66
N LYS A 101 29.27 4.50 7.69
CA LYS A 101 28.10 3.75 8.17
C LYS A 101 26.90 4.64 8.52
N GLU A 102 27.15 5.82 9.09
CA GLU A 102 26.10 6.77 9.47
C GLU A 102 25.64 7.67 8.32
N ASN A 103 26.37 7.70 7.20
CA ASN A 103 26.04 8.55 6.06
C ASN A 103 24.80 7.99 5.32
N ALA A 104 23.74 8.79 5.24
CA ALA A 104 22.47 8.39 4.64
C ALA A 104 22.61 7.98 3.17
N GLN A 105 23.40 8.74 2.40
CA GLN A 105 23.65 8.46 0.98
C GLN A 105 24.40 7.13 0.81
N TRP A 106 25.40 6.86 1.65
CA TRP A 106 26.10 5.57 1.63
C TRP A 106 25.16 4.43 1.98
N ARG A 107 24.31 4.57 3.00
CA ARG A 107 23.31 3.55 3.33
C ARG A 107 22.35 3.26 2.18
N ALA A 108 21.92 4.30 1.46
CA ALA A 108 21.00 4.14 0.34
C ALA A 108 21.66 3.51 -0.91
N LEU A 109 22.91 3.89 -1.23
CA LEU A 109 23.51 3.61 -2.53
C LEU A 109 24.60 2.56 -2.51
N TYR A 110 25.15 2.20 -1.35
CA TYR A 110 26.22 1.22 -1.25
C TYR A 110 25.91 -0.12 -1.94
N PRO A 111 24.70 -0.71 -1.80
CA PRO A 111 24.37 -1.93 -2.53
C PRO A 111 24.46 -1.76 -4.06
N THR A 112 24.09 -0.58 -4.56
CA THR A 112 24.16 -0.25 -6.00
C THR A 112 25.60 -0.09 -6.45
N TRP A 113 26.43 0.63 -5.68
CA TRP A 113 27.84 0.80 -6.00
C TRP A 113 28.63 -0.50 -5.91
N LEU A 114 28.33 -1.36 -4.93
CA LEU A 114 28.95 -2.66 -4.79
C LEU A 114 28.57 -3.58 -5.97
N ALA A 115 27.30 -3.57 -6.39
CA ALA A 115 26.87 -4.30 -7.58
C ALA A 115 27.57 -3.77 -8.86
N ALA A 116 27.72 -2.46 -8.98
CA ALA A 116 28.49 -1.82 -10.07
C ALA A 116 29.97 -2.24 -10.04
N ALA A 117 30.58 -2.38 -8.87
CA ALA A 117 31.96 -2.84 -8.71
C ALA A 117 32.14 -4.30 -9.12
N LYS A 118 31.20 -5.16 -8.68
CA LYS A 118 31.13 -6.56 -9.11
C LYS A 118 30.99 -6.67 -10.64
N ALA A 119 30.17 -5.81 -11.25
CA ALA A 119 29.99 -5.78 -12.69
C ALA A 119 31.21 -5.23 -13.45
N ASP A 120 31.87 -4.18 -12.94
CA ASP A 120 33.11 -3.63 -13.53
C ASP A 120 34.25 -4.66 -13.53
N GLU A 121 34.41 -5.44 -12.45
CA GLU A 121 35.40 -6.53 -12.41
C GLU A 121 35.13 -7.64 -13.44
N GLN A 122 33.85 -7.94 -13.69
CA GLN A 122 33.43 -8.94 -14.67
C GLN A 122 33.49 -8.43 -16.11
N ASP A 123 33.38 -7.11 -16.33
CA ASP A 123 33.36 -6.47 -17.65
C ASP A 123 34.77 -6.33 -18.27
N THR A 124 35.45 -7.46 -18.42
CA THR A 124 36.80 -7.55 -19.00
C THR A 124 36.87 -7.09 -20.47
N GLU A 125 35.73 -7.05 -21.17
CA GLU A 125 35.62 -6.60 -22.56
C GLU A 125 35.25 -5.11 -22.71
N LEU A 126 35.13 -4.37 -21.60
CA LEU A 126 34.72 -2.96 -21.58
C LEU A 126 33.38 -2.71 -22.30
N LYS A 127 32.43 -3.64 -22.15
CA LYS A 127 31.10 -3.58 -22.77
C LYS A 127 30.36 -2.30 -22.37
N VAL A 128 30.48 -1.87 -21.12
CA VAL A 128 29.82 -0.65 -20.63
C VAL A 128 30.36 0.62 -21.32
N LEU A 129 31.66 0.68 -21.60
CA LEU A 129 32.26 1.78 -22.37
C LEU A 129 31.88 1.74 -23.85
N LYS A 130 31.90 0.54 -24.45
CA LYS A 130 31.54 0.34 -25.85
C LYS A 130 30.08 0.71 -26.11
N ALA A 131 29.18 0.40 -25.17
CA ALA A 131 27.75 0.71 -25.28
C ALA A 131 27.47 2.22 -25.43
N VAL A 132 28.33 3.07 -24.87
CA VAL A 132 28.24 4.54 -24.98
C VAL A 132 29.27 5.13 -25.96
N GLY A 133 29.99 4.28 -26.71
CA GLY A 133 31.04 4.70 -27.66
C GLY A 133 32.27 5.35 -27.01
N ALA A 134 32.46 5.18 -25.70
CA ALA A 134 33.53 5.82 -24.95
C ALA A 134 34.87 5.05 -25.03
N ASP A 135 34.87 3.83 -25.57
CA ASP A 135 36.06 3.02 -25.78
C ASP A 135 37.07 3.70 -26.73
N LYS A 136 36.56 4.48 -27.69
CA LYS A 136 37.34 5.18 -28.74
C LYS A 136 37.85 6.57 -28.33
N LEU A 137 37.53 7.04 -27.14
CA LEU A 137 37.90 8.38 -26.68
C LEU A 137 39.41 8.49 -26.39
N LYS A 138 40.00 9.64 -26.72
CA LYS A 138 41.38 9.98 -26.32
C LYS A 138 41.47 10.25 -24.82
N PRO A 139 42.66 10.18 -24.19
CA PRO A 139 42.79 10.34 -22.74
C PRO A 139 42.15 11.61 -22.16
N HIS A 140 42.34 12.77 -22.78
CA HIS A 140 41.71 14.03 -22.32
C HIS A 140 40.18 14.01 -22.49
N GLN A 141 39.67 13.33 -23.52
CA GLN A 141 38.24 13.16 -23.75
C GLN A 141 37.63 12.20 -22.73
N LYS A 142 38.37 11.14 -22.34
CA LYS A 142 37.96 10.22 -21.26
C LYS A 142 37.89 10.92 -19.92
N ALA A 143 38.86 11.78 -19.60
CA ALA A 143 38.83 12.58 -18.37
C ALA A 143 37.62 13.53 -18.32
N TYR A 144 37.36 14.25 -19.42
CA TYR A 144 36.18 15.12 -19.53
C TYR A 144 34.87 14.32 -19.45
N PHE A 145 34.75 13.24 -20.22
CA PHE A 145 33.57 12.39 -20.24
C PHE A 145 33.30 11.74 -18.89
N GLY A 146 34.33 11.24 -18.20
CA GLY A 146 34.21 10.71 -16.85
C GLY A 146 33.69 11.74 -15.85
N SER A 147 34.10 13.00 -15.96
CA SER A 147 33.56 14.09 -15.13
C SER A 147 32.07 14.34 -15.38
N GLU A 148 31.61 14.29 -16.64
CA GLU A 148 30.19 14.43 -16.96
C GLU A 148 29.37 13.22 -16.50
N VAL A 149 29.91 11.99 -16.66
CA VAL A 149 29.29 10.77 -16.14
C VAL A 149 29.12 10.84 -14.62
N ALA A 150 30.12 11.37 -13.89
CA ALA A 150 30.02 11.52 -12.45
C ALA A 150 28.89 12.48 -12.03
N LYS A 151 28.67 13.57 -12.77
CA LYS A 151 27.55 14.50 -12.52
C LYS A 151 26.20 13.80 -12.73
N VAL A 152 26.06 13.06 -13.83
CA VAL A 152 24.84 12.30 -14.15
C VAL A 152 24.59 11.22 -13.10
N ALA A 153 25.61 10.46 -12.71
CA ALA A 153 25.52 9.44 -11.68
C ALA A 153 25.08 10.05 -10.33
N ALA A 154 25.56 11.23 -9.97
CA ALA A 154 25.13 11.94 -8.77
C ALA A 154 23.65 12.37 -8.84
N GLN A 155 23.16 12.82 -10.00
CA GLN A 155 21.74 13.16 -10.19
C GLN A 155 20.85 11.92 -10.10
N VAL A 156 21.24 10.84 -10.78
CA VAL A 156 20.53 9.56 -10.76
C VAL A 156 20.45 9.00 -9.34
N SER A 157 21.54 9.08 -8.58
CA SER A 157 21.58 8.71 -7.16
C SER A 157 20.54 9.47 -6.32
N LYS A 158 20.41 10.78 -6.51
CA LYS A 158 19.39 11.60 -5.81
C LYS A 158 17.97 11.24 -6.20
N ILE A 159 17.74 10.94 -7.48
CA ILE A 159 16.43 10.50 -7.98
C ILE A 159 16.08 9.14 -7.36
N ALA A 160 17.04 8.20 -7.34
CA ALA A 160 16.85 6.89 -6.73
C ALA A 160 16.56 6.97 -5.22
N GLU A 161 17.26 7.85 -4.50
CA GLU A 161 16.96 8.16 -3.09
C GLU A 161 15.54 8.70 -2.93
N LYS A 162 15.13 9.68 -3.75
CA LYS A 162 13.76 10.23 -3.70
C LYS A 162 12.69 9.20 -4.03
N LEU A 163 12.96 8.29 -4.98
CA LEU A 163 12.05 7.19 -5.30
C LEU A 163 11.93 6.18 -4.15
N GLN A 164 13.00 5.95 -3.38
CA GLN A 164 12.95 5.12 -2.17
C GLN A 164 12.17 5.80 -1.03
N GLU A 165 12.34 7.11 -0.84
CA GLU A 165 11.50 7.88 0.10
C GLU A 165 10.02 7.82 -0.29
N LEU A 166 9.72 8.13 -1.56
CA LEU A 166 8.37 8.09 -2.08
C LEU A 166 7.78 6.67 -2.04
N LYS A 167 8.60 5.63 -2.17
CA LYS A 167 8.19 4.24 -1.94
C LYS A 167 7.77 4.00 -0.49
N ALA A 168 8.49 4.54 0.49
CA ALA A 168 8.13 4.43 1.90
C ALA A 168 6.82 5.19 2.20
N ASP A 169 6.58 6.30 1.52
CA ASP A 169 5.35 7.09 1.62
C ASP A 169 4.17 6.46 0.86
N GLU A 170 4.39 5.91 -0.34
CA GLU A 170 3.36 5.26 -1.18
C GLU A 170 2.96 3.89 -0.61
N ARG A 171 3.94 3.13 -0.10
CA ARG A 171 3.71 1.91 0.66
C ARG A 171 3.53 2.19 2.16
N SER A 172 3.27 3.44 2.55
CA SER A 172 2.98 3.69 3.95
C SER A 172 1.80 2.81 4.34
N THR A 173 1.84 2.34 5.57
CA THR A 173 0.82 1.53 6.22
C THR A 173 -0.61 2.08 6.10
N ASP A 174 -0.83 3.27 5.56
CA ASP A 174 -2.11 3.97 5.51
C ASP A 174 -3.14 3.28 4.62
N ALA A 175 -2.76 2.77 3.45
CA ALA A 175 -3.70 2.06 2.58
C ALA A 175 -4.02 0.64 3.08
N GLU A 176 -3.02 -0.10 3.59
CA GLU A 176 -3.27 -1.36 4.31
C GLU A 176 -4.09 -1.13 5.58
N SER A 177 -3.84 -0.04 6.31
CA SER A 177 -4.60 0.33 7.51
C SER A 177 -6.02 0.72 7.16
N ALA A 178 -6.24 1.47 6.07
CA ALA A 178 -7.57 1.81 5.58
C ALA A 178 -8.36 0.55 5.21
N GLN A 179 -7.73 -0.42 4.53
CA GLN A 179 -8.39 -1.69 4.21
C GLN A 179 -8.75 -2.49 5.46
N LYS A 180 -7.82 -2.57 6.43
CA LYS A 180 -8.05 -3.26 7.71
C LYS A 180 -9.15 -2.58 8.54
N LEU A 181 -9.23 -1.25 8.51
CA LEU A 181 -10.29 -0.45 9.14
C LEU A 181 -11.65 -0.71 8.49
N LEU A 182 -11.71 -0.69 7.15
CA LEU A 182 -12.93 -0.99 6.39
C LEU A 182 -13.43 -2.42 6.68
N ARG A 183 -12.53 -3.42 6.70
CA ARG A 183 -12.89 -4.80 7.07
C ARG A 183 -13.33 -4.93 8.51
N THR A 184 -12.70 -4.21 9.43
CA THR A 184 -13.12 -4.20 10.84
C THR A 184 -14.52 -3.61 11.00
N ALA A 185 -14.83 -2.51 10.32
CA ALA A 185 -16.16 -1.91 10.34
C ALA A 185 -17.22 -2.79 9.64
N ALA A 186 -16.86 -3.46 8.54
CA ALA A 186 -17.79 -4.30 7.78
C ALA A 186 -18.04 -5.66 8.43
N PHE A 187 -17.02 -6.26 9.06
CA PHE A 187 -16.96 -7.68 9.40
C PHE A 187 -16.45 -7.99 10.82
N GLY A 188 -16.08 -6.97 11.60
CA GLY A 188 -15.69 -7.16 13.00
C GLY A 188 -14.23 -7.59 13.18
N GLY A 189 -13.44 -7.59 12.12
CA GLY A 189 -12.00 -7.80 12.20
C GLY A 189 -11.24 -7.51 10.91
N PRO A 190 -9.93 -7.25 10.99
CA PRO A 190 -9.11 -6.84 9.84
C PRO A 190 -8.92 -7.93 8.78
N ASP A 191 -9.05 -9.21 9.17
CA ASP A 191 -8.84 -10.37 8.29
C ASP A 191 -10.16 -11.10 7.96
N LYS A 192 -11.28 -10.52 8.37
CA LYS A 192 -12.62 -11.08 8.13
C LYS A 192 -13.13 -10.66 6.76
N THR A 193 -14.01 -11.48 6.19
CA THR A 193 -14.70 -11.26 4.92
C THR A 193 -16.17 -11.61 5.10
N ARG A 194 -17.01 -11.42 4.08
CA ARG A 194 -18.42 -11.86 4.14
C ARG A 194 -18.58 -13.36 4.43
N SER A 195 -17.58 -14.17 4.07
CA SER A 195 -17.62 -15.62 4.21
C SER A 195 -17.28 -16.05 5.63
N GLY A 196 -18.15 -16.86 6.24
CA GLY A 196 -17.88 -17.48 7.53
C GLY A 196 -18.00 -16.54 8.74
N LEU A 197 -18.72 -15.43 8.60
CA LEU A 197 -19.03 -14.53 9.72
C LEU A 197 -19.79 -15.28 10.80
N LYS A 198 -19.34 -15.11 12.04
CA LYS A 198 -20.02 -15.62 13.23
C LYS A 198 -20.91 -14.53 13.80
N HIS A 199 -21.89 -14.96 14.60
CA HIS A 199 -22.73 -14.04 15.37
C HIS A 199 -21.91 -13.00 16.16
N THR A 200 -20.84 -13.43 16.82
CA THR A 200 -19.94 -12.57 17.61
C THR A 200 -19.10 -11.61 16.77
N ASP A 201 -19.00 -11.84 15.46
CA ASP A 201 -18.33 -10.92 14.55
C ASP A 201 -19.26 -9.74 14.17
N MET A 202 -20.58 -9.89 14.34
CA MET A 202 -21.59 -8.92 13.91
C MET A 202 -22.34 -8.24 15.06
N PHE A 203 -22.43 -8.92 16.21
CA PHE A 203 -23.20 -8.49 17.37
C PHE A 203 -22.39 -8.65 18.65
N THR A 204 -22.68 -7.82 19.64
CA THR A 204 -22.11 -7.96 20.98
C THR A 204 -22.61 -9.23 21.67
N SER A 205 -21.90 -9.68 22.70
CA SER A 205 -22.28 -10.86 23.50
C SER A 205 -23.60 -10.70 24.26
N GLY A 206 -24.11 -9.47 24.42
CA GLY A 206 -25.40 -9.18 25.07
C GLY A 206 -26.63 -9.34 24.18
N CYS A 207 -26.43 -9.60 22.89
CA CYS A 207 -27.50 -9.92 21.94
C CYS A 207 -27.92 -11.40 22.16
N ALA A 208 -29.10 -11.58 22.76
CA ALA A 208 -29.75 -12.88 22.93
C ALA A 208 -30.50 -13.26 21.64
N ALA A 209 -30.72 -14.56 21.41
CA ALA A 209 -31.07 -15.23 20.15
C ALA A 209 -32.28 -14.73 19.30
N ASN A 210 -32.89 -13.58 19.59
CA ASN A 210 -33.96 -12.99 18.80
C ASN A 210 -33.55 -11.66 18.13
N GLN A 211 -34.00 -11.48 16.89
CA GLN A 211 -33.66 -10.33 16.03
C GLN A 211 -34.05 -8.98 16.66
N ALA A 212 -35.18 -8.92 17.37
CA ALA A 212 -35.68 -7.69 17.98
C ALA A 212 -34.74 -7.13 19.08
N VAL A 213 -34.04 -8.00 19.80
CA VAL A 213 -33.05 -7.60 20.82
C VAL A 213 -31.74 -7.15 20.17
N CYS A 214 -31.32 -7.80 19.09
CA CYS A 214 -30.03 -7.55 18.42
C CYS A 214 -30.04 -6.36 17.45
N CYS A 215 -31.24 -5.94 17.03
CA CYS A 215 -31.45 -4.89 16.04
C CYS A 215 -32.01 -3.60 16.63
N LYS A 216 -31.85 -3.43 17.94
CA LYS A 216 -32.27 -2.24 18.66
C LYS A 216 -31.06 -1.35 18.94
N ASP A 217 -31.19 -0.07 18.60
CA ASP A 217 -30.22 0.93 19.03
C ASP A 217 -30.54 1.36 20.47
N ASP A 218 -29.94 0.69 21.45
CA ASP A 218 -29.86 1.23 22.81
C ASP A 218 -28.44 1.70 23.11
N ALA A 219 -28.23 3.01 22.98
CA ALA A 219 -26.95 3.70 23.19
C ALA A 219 -26.32 3.55 24.59
N GLY A 220 -26.80 2.63 25.43
CA GLY A 220 -26.32 2.42 26.81
C GLY A 220 -26.29 0.97 27.32
N THR A 221 -26.85 -0.04 26.62
CA THR A 221 -26.76 -1.45 27.07
C THR A 221 -26.03 -2.39 26.12
N GLY A 222 -25.43 -1.83 25.07
CA GLY A 222 -24.51 -2.54 24.19
C GLY A 222 -25.19 -3.47 23.20
N LYS A 223 -26.47 -3.27 22.87
CA LYS A 223 -27.23 -4.17 21.99
C LYS A 223 -27.32 -3.79 20.48
N PRO A 224 -26.52 -2.87 19.90
CA PRO A 224 -26.57 -2.65 18.47
C PRO A 224 -25.75 -3.70 17.69
N PRO A 225 -26.02 -3.88 16.38
CA PRO A 225 -25.02 -4.47 15.50
C PRO A 225 -23.73 -3.64 15.57
N ILE A 226 -22.58 -4.32 15.66
CA ILE A 226 -21.26 -3.68 15.74
C ILE A 226 -20.55 -3.60 14.38
N THR A 227 -21.21 -4.10 13.32
CA THR A 227 -20.69 -4.10 11.95
C THR A 227 -21.77 -3.81 10.92
N VAL A 228 -21.35 -3.41 9.72
CA VAL A 228 -22.25 -3.23 8.56
C VAL A 228 -22.96 -4.55 8.22
N ALA A 229 -22.29 -5.70 8.32
CA ALA A 229 -22.93 -7.01 8.16
C ALA A 229 -24.05 -7.26 9.20
N GLY A 230 -23.84 -6.86 10.45
CA GLY A 230 -24.88 -6.90 11.49
C GLY A 230 -26.07 -6.00 11.16
N VAL A 231 -25.82 -4.80 10.61
CA VAL A 231 -26.88 -3.89 10.16
C VAL A 231 -27.68 -4.51 9.00
N ILE A 232 -27.00 -5.12 8.03
CA ILE A 232 -27.65 -5.84 6.92
C ILE A 232 -28.56 -6.97 7.46
N MET A 233 -28.07 -7.74 8.44
CA MET A 233 -28.88 -8.79 9.09
C MET A 233 -30.12 -8.20 9.77
N CYS A 234 -30.03 -7.00 10.33
CA CYS A 234 -31.16 -6.35 10.98
C CYS A 234 -32.22 -5.82 10.03
N VAL A 235 -31.82 -5.27 8.88
CA VAL A 235 -32.75 -4.66 7.92
C VAL A 235 -33.25 -5.64 6.85
N CYS A 236 -32.55 -6.76 6.64
CA CYS A 236 -32.87 -7.75 5.62
C CYS A 236 -33.21 -9.15 6.18
N GLY A 237 -32.81 -9.46 7.41
CA GLY A 237 -33.09 -10.76 8.03
C GLY A 237 -34.59 -10.95 8.29
N HIS A 238 -35.08 -12.17 8.11
CA HIS A 238 -36.47 -12.54 8.37
C HIS A 238 -36.56 -13.87 9.12
N ASP A 239 -37.67 -14.06 9.83
CA ASP A 239 -38.04 -15.30 10.54
C ASP A 239 -39.07 -16.16 9.76
N GLY A 240 -39.59 -15.68 8.62
CA GLY A 240 -40.30 -16.54 7.67
C GLY A 240 -40.97 -15.83 6.49
N ASN A 241 -41.74 -14.75 6.75
CA ASN A 241 -42.68 -14.18 5.76
C ASN A 241 -42.26 -12.84 5.12
N LEU A 242 -41.07 -12.32 5.44
CA LEU A 242 -40.59 -11.01 4.99
C LEU A 242 -39.26 -11.06 4.21
N GLY A 243 -38.97 -12.18 3.55
CA GLY A 243 -37.71 -12.39 2.80
C GLY A 243 -37.47 -11.47 1.60
N THR A 244 -38.38 -10.52 1.35
CA THR A 244 -38.30 -9.56 0.25
C THR A 244 -38.10 -8.12 0.72
N ALA A 245 -37.83 -7.83 1.99
CA ALA A 245 -37.64 -6.44 2.45
C ALA A 245 -36.51 -5.71 1.70
N CYS A 246 -35.39 -6.40 1.45
CA CYS A 246 -34.21 -5.85 0.77
C CYS A 246 -34.11 -6.21 -0.72
N ILE A 247 -34.99 -7.09 -1.21
CA ILE A 247 -35.03 -7.54 -2.61
C ILE A 247 -36.43 -7.40 -3.16
N ASN A 248 -36.59 -6.71 -4.29
CA ASN A 248 -37.85 -6.73 -5.02
C ASN A 248 -37.74 -7.77 -6.15
N PRO A 249 -38.37 -8.95 -6.05
CA PRO A 249 -38.29 -9.96 -7.10
C PRO A 249 -38.90 -9.53 -8.43
N ALA A 250 -39.67 -8.43 -8.47
CA ALA A 250 -40.23 -7.85 -9.70
C ALA A 250 -39.31 -6.84 -10.39
N THR A 251 -38.20 -6.43 -9.75
CA THR A 251 -37.22 -5.52 -10.35
C THR A 251 -35.95 -6.29 -10.65
N ALA A 252 -35.58 -6.43 -11.93
CA ALA A 252 -34.30 -7.02 -12.30
C ALA A 252 -33.16 -6.25 -11.61
N LEU A 253 -32.24 -6.97 -10.97
CA LEU A 253 -30.99 -6.39 -10.50
C LEU A 253 -30.25 -5.86 -11.73
N ALA A 254 -30.24 -4.54 -11.89
CA ALA A 254 -29.44 -3.91 -12.93
C ALA A 254 -27.97 -4.22 -12.64
N THR A 255 -27.36 -5.00 -13.54
CA THR A 255 -25.92 -5.29 -13.58
C THR A 255 -25.14 -4.07 -14.01
#